data_AF-A0A0P1GGI7-F1
#
_entry.id   AF-A0A0P1GGI7-F1
#
_cell.length_a   1.000
_cell.length_b   1.000
_cell.length_c   1.000
_cell.angle_alpha   90.00
_cell.angle_beta   90.00
_cell.angle_gamma   90.00
#
_symmetry.space_group_name_H-M   'P 1'
#
loop_
_entity.id
_entity.type
_entity.pdbx_description
1 polymer ?
#
loop_
_entity_poly.entity_id
_entity_poly.type
_entity_poly.pdbx_seq_one_letter_code
_entity_poly.pdbx_strand_id
1 'polypeptide(L)'
;MIRGLHRWPGLLALGVITVLALSGAALAVFPALERVSAPQADRGLSVATLAERVQTVYPGVEEIRRSPSGKITVYWFDAGAPGAAVIDPETGQGVASADPNQIARWLTNLHRSLFLGDAGRLTMALGAAAMLVFALWGVALVARRAGGWRHWFAPLRGPMAGRLHVELARFAVLGLTLSSVTALWMTAVTFGVLPEGDTAPAFPREVSMDTGAAPSEMPLLTQTPVAELRTLHYPYAGDASDVYTLQIAKGSG
;
A
#
# COMPACT_ATOMS: atom_id res chain seq x y z
N MET A 1 -20.66 -29.18 28.52
CA MET A 1 -20.26 -29.35 27.09
C MET A 1 -19.90 -28.05 26.38
N ILE A 2 -20.52 -26.91 26.67
CA ILE A 2 -20.27 -25.62 25.98
C ILE A 2 -18.83 -25.08 26.15
N ARG A 3 -18.19 -25.34 27.31
CA ARG A 3 -16.81 -24.89 27.58
C ARG A 3 -15.75 -25.54 26.68
N GLY A 4 -15.92 -26.81 26.32
CA GLY A 4 -14.97 -27.51 25.44
C GLY A 4 -15.08 -27.04 23.98
N LEU A 5 -16.33 -26.81 23.53
CA LEU A 5 -16.65 -26.35 22.18
C LEU A 5 -16.19 -24.91 21.92
N HIS A 6 -16.07 -24.08 22.96
CA HIS A 6 -15.55 -22.71 22.85
C HIS A 6 -14.02 -22.65 23.05
N ARG A 7 -13.44 -23.49 23.91
CA ARG A 7 -12.03 -23.39 24.29
C ARG A 7 -11.08 -23.67 23.13
N TRP A 8 -11.30 -24.74 22.38
CA TRP A 8 -10.38 -25.15 21.32
C TRP A 8 -10.42 -24.22 20.09
N PRO A 9 -11.60 -23.85 19.55
CA PRO A 9 -11.66 -22.87 18.48
C PRO A 9 -11.15 -21.49 18.92
N GLY A 10 -11.40 -21.10 20.17
CA GLY A 10 -10.91 -19.83 20.71
C GLY A 10 -9.39 -19.76 20.82
N LEU A 11 -8.73 -20.86 21.23
CA LEU A 11 -7.26 -20.93 21.28
C LEU A 11 -6.64 -20.92 19.88
N LEU A 12 -7.22 -21.64 18.92
CA LEU A 12 -6.79 -21.59 17.52
C LEU A 12 -6.93 -20.16 16.96
N ALA A 13 -8.09 -19.54 17.16
CA ALA A 13 -8.32 -18.16 16.74
C ALA A 13 -7.32 -17.19 17.37
N LEU A 14 -7.03 -17.34 18.67
CA LEU A 14 -6.02 -16.53 19.36
C LEU A 14 -4.64 -16.70 18.72
N GLY A 15 -4.23 -17.93 18.41
CA GLY A 15 -2.94 -18.20 17.75
C GLY A 15 -2.84 -17.51 16.39
N VAL A 16 -3.86 -17.67 15.54
CA VAL A 16 -3.92 -17.02 14.23
C VAL A 16 -3.88 -15.51 14.35
N ILE A 17 -4.73 -14.92 15.19
CA ILE A 17 -4.78 -13.46 15.40
C ILE A 17 -3.44 -12.94 15.90
N THR A 18 -2.75 -13.67 16.78
CA THR A 18 -1.43 -13.27 17.28
C THR A 18 -0.39 -13.22 16.16
N VAL A 19 -0.34 -14.25 15.31
CA VAL A 19 0.55 -14.27 14.14
C VAL A 19 0.25 -13.11 13.20
N LEU A 20 -1.03 -12.80 12.99
CA LEU A 20 -1.46 -11.70 12.13
C LEU A 20 -1.12 -10.33 12.71
N ALA A 21 -1.33 -10.14 14.01
CA ALA A 21 -0.98 -8.91 14.70
C ALA A 21 0.53 -8.65 14.66
N LEU A 22 1.35 -9.68 14.92
CA LEU A 22 2.81 -9.57 14.89
C LEU A 22 3.33 -9.34 13.47
N SER A 23 2.82 -10.08 12.48
CA SER A 23 3.22 -9.88 11.08
C SER A 23 2.78 -8.52 10.54
N GLY A 24 1.58 -8.04 10.88
CA GLY A 24 1.10 -6.71 10.52
C GLY A 24 1.93 -5.60 11.17
N ALA A 25 2.26 -5.73 12.46
CA ALA A 25 3.12 -4.79 13.17
C ALA A 25 4.51 -4.72 12.54
N ALA A 26 5.10 -5.86 12.20
CA ALA A 26 6.39 -5.91 11.51
C ALA A 26 6.31 -5.36 10.08
N LEU A 27 5.22 -5.58 9.33
CA LEU A 27 5.02 -5.01 8.00
C LEU A 27 4.91 -3.47 8.03
N ALA A 28 4.31 -2.91 9.08
CA ALA A 28 4.17 -1.46 9.24
C ALA A 28 5.52 -0.71 9.35
N VAL A 29 6.60 -1.42 9.70
CA VAL A 29 7.94 -0.84 9.84
C VAL A 29 8.60 -0.59 8.48
N PHE A 30 8.35 -1.42 7.46
CA PHE A 30 9.06 -1.32 6.17
C PHE A 30 8.85 0.02 5.46
N PRO A 31 7.62 0.57 5.30
CA PRO A 31 7.44 1.86 4.63
C PRO A 31 8.11 3.02 5.38
N ALA A 32 8.15 2.94 6.72
CA ALA A 32 8.80 3.95 7.54
C ALA A 32 10.33 3.90 7.38
N LEU A 33 10.91 2.69 7.42
CA LEU A 33 12.35 2.50 7.16
C LEU A 33 12.72 2.96 5.76
N GLU A 34 11.92 2.60 4.76
CA GLU A 34 12.15 2.98 3.36
C GLU A 34 12.13 4.50 3.17
N ARG A 35 11.21 5.20 3.85
CA ARG A 35 11.16 6.66 3.81
C ARG A 35 12.41 7.33 4.42
N VAL A 36 13.00 6.71 5.45
CA VAL A 36 14.19 7.24 6.13
C VAL A 36 15.46 6.93 5.34
N SER A 37 15.54 5.78 4.66
CA SER A 37 16.74 5.33 3.96
C SER A 37 16.82 5.74 2.50
N ALA A 38 15.69 5.91 1.80
CA ALA A 38 15.68 6.26 0.38
C ALA A 38 15.99 7.74 0.16
N PRO A 39 16.83 8.09 -0.84
CA PRO A 39 16.99 9.48 -1.27
C PRO A 39 15.65 10.11 -1.59
N GLN A 40 15.40 11.31 -1.08
CA GLN A 40 14.15 12.02 -1.26
C GLN A 40 14.32 13.10 -2.32
N ALA A 41 13.31 13.25 -3.17
CA ALA A 41 13.30 14.35 -4.14
C ALA A 41 13.10 15.69 -3.42
N ASP A 42 13.84 16.69 -3.88
CA ASP A 42 13.61 18.08 -3.48
C ASP A 42 12.18 18.52 -3.76
N ARG A 43 11.64 19.38 -2.89
CA ARG A 43 10.23 19.81 -2.96
C ARG A 43 9.88 20.54 -4.28
N GLY A 44 10.86 21.17 -4.92
CA GLY A 44 10.70 21.90 -6.18
C GLY A 44 11.08 21.10 -7.42
N LEU A 45 11.51 19.84 -7.30
CA LEU A 45 11.91 19.04 -8.45
C LEU A 45 10.68 18.70 -9.30
N SER A 46 10.71 19.08 -10.58
CA SER A 46 9.67 18.74 -11.56
C SER A 46 9.86 17.33 -12.11
N VAL A 47 8.77 16.71 -12.55
CA VAL A 47 8.81 15.39 -13.20
C VAL A 47 9.65 15.44 -14.47
N ALA A 48 9.56 16.53 -15.25
CA ALA A 48 10.37 16.73 -16.45
C ALA A 48 11.87 16.68 -16.16
N THR A 49 12.35 17.43 -15.16
CA THR A 49 13.78 17.47 -14.80
C THR A 49 14.26 16.12 -14.27
N LEU A 50 13.43 15.41 -13.50
CA LEU A 50 13.74 14.04 -13.07
C LEU A 50 13.85 13.11 -14.27
N ALA A 51 12.88 13.17 -15.20
CA ALA A 51 12.84 12.34 -16.40
C ALA A 51 14.08 12.54 -17.27
N GLU A 52 14.51 13.77 -17.50
CA GLU A 52 15.74 14.07 -18.27
C GLU A 52 17.00 13.50 -17.62
N ARG A 53 17.15 13.67 -16.30
CA ARG A 53 18.29 13.12 -15.55
C ARG A 53 18.32 11.60 -15.66
N VAL A 54 17.17 10.97 -15.49
CA VAL A 54 17.03 9.51 -15.60
C VAL A 54 17.33 9.04 -17.01
N GLN A 55 16.78 9.68 -18.05
CA GLN A 55 17.00 9.30 -19.44
C GLN A 55 18.47 9.46 -19.86
N THR A 56 19.19 10.42 -19.27
CA THR A 56 20.64 10.59 -19.49
C THR A 56 21.44 9.40 -18.94
N VAL A 57 21.06 8.88 -17.78
CA VAL A 57 21.73 7.74 -17.12
C VAL A 57 21.26 6.40 -17.71
N TYR A 58 19.98 6.30 -18.05
CA TYR A 58 19.28 5.11 -18.54
C TYR A 58 18.55 5.43 -19.85
N PRO A 59 19.23 5.39 -21.01
CA PRO A 59 18.62 5.75 -22.30
C PRO A 59 17.41 4.90 -22.69
N GLY A 60 17.35 3.65 -22.23
CA GLY A 60 16.23 2.72 -22.46
C GLY A 60 15.18 2.71 -21.34
N VAL A 61 15.02 3.81 -20.60
CA VAL A 61 14.01 3.93 -19.54
C VAL A 61 12.59 3.74 -20.11
N GLU A 62 11.80 2.92 -19.44
CA GLU A 62 10.39 2.67 -19.80
C GLU A 62 9.45 3.18 -18.72
N GLU A 63 9.87 3.15 -17.46
CA GLU A 63 9.01 3.56 -16.34
C GLU A 63 9.82 4.21 -15.22
N ILE A 64 9.33 5.35 -14.72
CA ILE A 64 9.73 5.93 -13.44
C ILE A 64 8.57 5.80 -12.47
N ARG A 65 8.78 5.09 -11.36
CA ARG A 65 7.78 4.85 -10.32
C ARG A 65 8.19 5.49 -9.01
N ARG A 66 7.28 6.24 -8.40
CA ARG A 66 7.44 6.76 -7.04
C ARG A 66 6.48 6.07 -6.07
N SER A 67 7.07 5.39 -5.10
CA SER A 67 6.32 4.73 -4.03
C SER A 67 5.76 5.75 -3.01
N PRO A 68 4.75 5.36 -2.18
CA PRO A 68 4.22 6.23 -1.14
C PRO A 68 5.25 6.71 -0.10
N SER A 69 6.32 5.96 0.13
CA SER A 69 7.41 6.35 1.03
C SER A 69 8.20 7.54 0.49
N GLY A 70 8.15 7.78 -0.83
CA GLY A 70 8.94 8.77 -1.55
C GLY A 70 10.08 8.16 -2.37
N LYS A 71 10.40 6.88 -2.16
CA LYS A 71 11.42 6.15 -2.93
C LYS A 71 11.05 6.13 -4.41
N ILE A 72 12.01 6.47 -5.27
CA ILE A 72 11.88 6.46 -6.73
C ILE A 72 12.64 5.27 -7.30
N THR A 73 11.96 4.49 -8.14
CA THR A 73 12.50 3.33 -8.83
C THR A 73 12.33 3.52 -10.32
N VAL A 74 13.38 3.21 -11.08
CA VAL A 74 13.38 3.28 -12.54
C VAL A 74 13.46 1.87 -13.10
N TYR A 75 12.72 1.62 -14.16
CA TYR A 75 12.75 0.41 -14.96
C TYR A 75 13.18 0.76 -16.37
N TRP A 76 14.11 -0.01 -16.92
CA TRP A 76 14.66 0.21 -18.25
C TRP A 76 14.98 -1.11 -18.93
N PHE A 77 15.21 -1.06 -20.23
CA PHE A 77 15.83 -2.14 -20.98
C PHE A 77 17.20 -1.69 -21.50
N ASP A 78 18.19 -2.58 -21.36
CA ASP A 78 19.50 -2.43 -21.98
C ASP A 78 19.75 -3.63 -22.89
N ALA A 79 19.82 -3.37 -24.21
CA ALA A 79 19.97 -4.41 -25.24
C ALA A 79 19.01 -5.61 -25.09
N GLY A 80 17.76 -5.36 -24.65
CA GLY A 80 16.74 -6.38 -24.43
C GLY A 80 16.78 -7.08 -23.07
N ALA A 81 17.73 -6.75 -22.20
CA ALA A 81 17.75 -7.19 -20.81
C ALA A 81 17.03 -6.16 -19.91
N PRO A 82 16.03 -6.59 -19.10
CA PRO A 82 15.35 -5.70 -18.18
C PRO A 82 16.26 -5.34 -17.00
N GLY A 83 16.25 -4.07 -16.60
CA GLY A 83 16.94 -3.53 -15.44
C GLY A 83 16.00 -2.73 -14.55
N ALA A 84 16.31 -2.71 -13.26
CA ALA A 84 15.58 -1.89 -12.30
C ALA A 84 16.49 -1.42 -11.15
N ALA A 85 16.37 -0.15 -10.77
CA ALA A 85 17.19 0.46 -9.73
C ALA A 85 16.41 1.51 -8.94
N VAL A 86 16.70 1.61 -7.65
CA VAL A 86 16.34 2.77 -6.84
C VAL A 86 17.34 3.87 -7.16
N ILE A 87 16.87 5.07 -7.45
CA ILE A 87 17.72 6.18 -7.86
C ILE A 87 17.78 7.30 -6.82
N ASP A 88 18.84 8.09 -6.91
CA ASP A 88 18.90 9.43 -6.34
C ASP A 88 18.20 10.43 -7.29
N PRO A 89 17.11 11.10 -6.85
CA PRO A 89 16.39 12.07 -7.69
C PRO A 89 17.22 13.30 -8.10
N GLU A 90 18.27 13.64 -7.35
CA GLU A 90 19.13 14.78 -7.69
C GLU A 90 20.02 14.49 -8.89
N THR A 91 20.53 13.25 -8.99
CA THR A 91 21.52 12.87 -10.02
C THR A 91 20.95 11.97 -11.11
N GLY A 92 19.83 11.28 -10.84
CA GLY A 92 19.30 10.22 -11.69
C GLY A 92 20.03 8.88 -11.58
N GLN A 93 21.08 8.78 -10.76
CA GLN A 93 21.90 7.57 -10.65
C GLN A 93 21.31 6.52 -9.71
N GLY A 94 21.50 5.25 -10.05
CA GLY A 94 21.13 4.12 -9.20
C GLY A 94 21.95 4.07 -7.91
N VAL A 95 21.26 4.07 -6.77
CA VAL A 95 21.86 3.97 -5.43
C VAL A 95 21.65 2.60 -4.78
N ALA A 96 20.66 1.83 -5.22
CA ALA A 96 20.39 0.49 -4.72
C ALA A 96 19.62 -0.35 -5.75
N SER A 97 19.67 -1.68 -5.59
CA SER A 97 18.82 -2.60 -6.37
C SER A 97 17.35 -2.34 -6.08
N ALA A 98 16.51 -2.43 -7.11
CA ALA A 98 15.05 -2.40 -6.99
C ALA A 98 14.45 -3.73 -6.51
N ASP A 99 15.28 -4.76 -6.29
CA ASP A 99 14.82 -6.08 -5.89
C ASP A 99 13.97 -6.04 -4.61
N PRO A 100 12.81 -6.70 -4.60
CA PRO A 100 11.97 -6.66 -3.42
C PRO A 100 12.64 -7.39 -2.25
N ASN A 101 12.58 -6.80 -1.07
CA ASN A 101 13.09 -7.41 0.15
C ASN A 101 12.42 -8.80 0.37
N GLN A 102 13.23 -9.86 0.40
CA GLN A 102 12.74 -11.23 0.53
C GLN A 102 11.98 -11.48 1.84
N ILE A 103 12.42 -10.86 2.93
CA ILE A 103 11.74 -10.95 4.24
C ILE A 103 10.40 -10.22 4.17
N ALA A 104 10.36 -9.03 3.55
CA ALA A 104 9.11 -8.29 3.38
C ALA A 104 8.11 -9.08 2.52
N ARG A 105 8.56 -9.72 1.43
CA ARG A 105 7.73 -10.61 0.60
C ARG A 105 7.21 -11.80 1.38
N TRP A 106 8.08 -12.49 2.11
CA TRP A 106 7.70 -13.63 2.95
C TRP A 106 6.64 -13.22 3.99
N LEU A 107 6.85 -12.10 4.69
CA LEU A 107 5.95 -11.60 5.71
C LEU A 107 4.61 -11.15 5.13
N THR A 108 4.63 -10.56 3.94
CA THR A 108 3.41 -10.18 3.20
C THR A 108 2.58 -11.42 2.84
N ASN A 109 3.24 -12.49 2.36
CA ASN A 109 2.56 -13.75 2.03
C ASN A 109 2.01 -14.45 3.28
N LEU A 110 2.73 -14.42 4.40
CA LEU A 110 2.21 -14.90 5.69
C LEU A 110 0.97 -14.10 6.11
N HIS A 111 1.07 -12.77 6.15
CA HIS A 111 0.01 -11.91 6.67
C HIS A 111 -1.25 -11.91 5.79
N ARG A 112 -1.08 -11.86 4.47
CA ARG A 112 -2.19 -11.72 3.52
C ARG A 112 -2.86 -13.03 3.17
N SER A 113 -2.12 -14.14 3.14
CA SER A 113 -2.64 -15.42 2.66
C SER A 113 -2.22 -16.63 3.49
N LEU A 114 -1.45 -16.47 4.57
CA LEU A 114 -0.91 -17.60 5.34
C LEU A 114 -0.13 -18.60 4.46
N PHE A 115 0.45 -18.14 3.34
CA PHE A 115 1.05 -18.96 2.29
C PHE A 115 0.10 -19.91 1.53
N LEU A 116 -1.22 -19.74 1.66
CA LEU A 116 -2.24 -20.58 1.04
C LEU A 116 -2.88 -19.96 -0.22
N GLY A 117 -2.21 -18.97 -0.83
CA GLY A 117 -2.72 -18.28 -2.02
C GLY A 117 -4.12 -17.70 -1.82
N ASP A 118 -5.02 -17.92 -2.76
CA ASP A 118 -6.37 -17.37 -2.72
C ASP A 118 -7.26 -17.98 -1.64
N ALA A 119 -7.11 -19.27 -1.34
CA ALA A 119 -7.80 -19.92 -0.22
C ALA A 119 -7.44 -19.24 1.11
N GLY A 120 -6.16 -18.88 1.26
CA GLY A 120 -5.67 -18.07 2.36
C GLY A 120 -6.32 -16.70 2.43
N ARG A 121 -6.37 -15.97 1.30
CA ARG A 121 -7.00 -14.65 1.23
C ARG A 121 -8.47 -14.67 1.61
N LEU A 122 -9.22 -15.68 1.14
CA LEU A 122 -10.63 -15.87 1.51
C LEU A 122 -10.78 -16.22 3.00
N THR A 123 -9.91 -17.08 3.54
CA THR A 123 -9.90 -17.42 4.98
C THR A 123 -9.64 -16.18 5.83
N MET A 124 -8.68 -15.35 5.41
CA MET A 124 -8.36 -14.08 6.05
C MET A 124 -9.52 -13.08 5.99
N ALA A 125 -10.23 -13.01 4.86
CA ALA A 125 -11.40 -12.17 4.71
C ALA A 125 -12.58 -12.61 5.59
N LEU A 126 -12.83 -13.92 5.71
CA LEU A 126 -13.82 -14.45 6.65
C LEU A 126 -13.45 -14.13 8.10
N GLY A 127 -12.16 -14.25 8.45
CA GLY A 127 -11.64 -13.84 9.75
C GLY A 127 -11.85 -12.35 10.02
N ALA A 128 -11.59 -11.49 9.04
CA ALA A 128 -11.84 -10.06 9.12
C ALA A 128 -13.33 -9.73 9.28
N ALA A 129 -14.22 -10.42 8.56
CA ALA A 129 -15.67 -10.27 8.71
C ALA A 129 -16.13 -10.65 10.12
N ALA A 130 -15.67 -11.79 10.65
CA ALA A 130 -15.98 -12.22 12.00
C ALA A 130 -15.44 -11.22 13.05
N MET A 131 -14.20 -10.74 12.86
CA MET A 131 -13.59 -9.73 13.73
C MET A 131 -14.38 -8.42 13.72
N LEU A 132 -14.85 -7.96 12.57
CA LEU A 132 -15.70 -6.77 12.45
C LEU A 132 -17.00 -6.94 13.25
N VAL A 133 -17.68 -8.08 13.09
CA VAL A 133 -18.90 -8.38 13.85
C VAL A 133 -18.60 -8.37 15.35
N PHE A 134 -17.56 -9.06 15.80
CA PHE A 134 -17.19 -9.09 17.22
C PHE A 134 -16.77 -7.72 17.76
N ALA A 135 -16.10 -6.89 16.97
CA ALA A 135 -15.73 -5.53 17.36
C ALA A 135 -16.99 -4.67 17.56
N LEU A 136 -17.96 -4.71 16.63
CA LEU A 136 -19.22 -3.98 16.75
C LEU A 136 -20.06 -4.46 17.94
N TRP A 137 -20.11 -5.78 18.18
CA TRP A 137 -20.73 -6.34 19.37
C TRP A 137 -20.01 -5.91 20.65
N GLY A 138 -18.67 -5.91 20.64
CA GLY A 138 -17.82 -5.44 21.73
C GLY A 138 -18.12 -3.98 22.09
N VAL A 139 -18.28 -3.11 21.10
CA VAL A 139 -18.69 -1.71 21.32
C VAL A 139 -20.00 -1.63 22.07
N ALA A 140 -21.03 -2.35 21.61
CA ALA A 140 -22.33 -2.34 22.26
C ALA A 140 -22.24 -2.83 23.72
N LEU A 141 -21.42 -3.85 24.00
CA LEU A 141 -21.19 -4.36 25.34
C LEU A 141 -20.40 -3.40 26.23
N VAL A 142 -19.37 -2.73 25.70
CA VAL A 142 -18.60 -1.70 26.42
C VAL A 142 -19.50 -0.52 26.76
N ALA A 143 -20.30 -0.03 25.82
CA ALA A 143 -21.25 1.06 26.06
C ALA A 143 -22.26 0.70 27.15
N ARG A 144 -22.84 -0.52 27.10
CA ARG A 144 -23.75 -1.00 28.14
C ARG A 144 -23.08 -1.09 29.50
N ARG A 145 -21.86 -1.63 29.56
CA ARG A 145 -21.09 -1.75 30.82
C ARG A 145 -20.72 -0.39 31.41
N ALA A 146 -20.44 0.59 30.56
CA ALA A 146 -20.09 1.93 30.98
C ALA A 146 -21.29 2.76 31.48
N GLY A 147 -22.53 2.29 31.27
CA GLY A 147 -23.74 3.05 31.60
C GLY A 147 -24.20 3.97 30.47
N GLY A 148 -23.88 3.61 29.22
CA GLY A 148 -24.25 4.33 28.00
C GLY A 148 -23.07 5.06 27.35
N TRP A 149 -23.29 5.53 26.12
CA TRP A 149 -22.27 6.18 25.28
C TRP A 149 -21.67 7.44 25.91
N ARG A 150 -22.46 8.20 26.67
CA ARG A 150 -21.99 9.42 27.38
C ARG A 150 -20.97 9.10 28.47
N HIS A 151 -20.97 7.87 28.98
CA HIS A 151 -20.08 7.39 30.02
C HIS A 151 -18.95 6.52 29.46
N TRP A 152 -18.71 6.56 28.14
CA TRP A 152 -17.73 5.68 27.48
C TRP A 152 -16.35 5.70 28.16
N PHE A 153 -15.88 6.85 28.63
CA PHE A 153 -14.60 7.01 29.34
C PHE A 153 -14.73 7.11 30.87
N ALA A 154 -15.91 6.79 31.43
CA ALA A 154 -16.10 6.82 32.88
C ALA A 154 -15.29 5.70 33.58
N PRO A 155 -14.87 5.93 34.83
CA PRO A 155 -14.16 4.92 35.62
C PRO A 155 -14.98 3.64 35.78
N LEU A 156 -14.36 2.50 35.46
CA LEU A 156 -15.01 1.19 35.54
C LEU A 156 -14.83 0.58 36.94
N ARG A 157 -15.93 0.07 37.50
CA ARG A 157 -15.95 -0.66 38.78
C ARG A 157 -15.96 -2.18 38.56
N GLY A 158 -15.51 -2.93 39.56
CA GLY A 158 -15.55 -4.39 39.58
C GLY A 158 -14.17 -5.06 39.48
N PRO A 159 -14.14 -6.39 39.26
CA PRO A 159 -12.92 -7.19 39.27
C PRO A 159 -11.87 -6.72 38.26
N MET A 160 -10.59 -6.79 38.65
CA MET A 160 -9.47 -6.26 37.86
C MET A 160 -9.42 -6.78 36.43
N ALA A 161 -9.59 -8.10 36.23
CA ALA A 161 -9.54 -8.70 34.89
C ALA A 161 -10.63 -8.15 33.96
N GLY A 162 -11.86 -8.01 34.45
CA GLY A 162 -12.96 -7.45 33.68
C GLY A 162 -12.78 -5.95 33.40
N ARG A 163 -12.17 -5.22 34.34
CA ARG A 163 -11.81 -3.81 34.13
C ARG A 163 -10.74 -3.65 33.05
N LEU A 164 -9.63 -4.37 33.15
CA LEU A 164 -8.54 -4.33 32.18
C LEU A 164 -9.00 -4.70 30.77
N HIS A 165 -9.80 -5.76 30.64
CA HIS A 165 -10.36 -6.16 29.34
C HIS A 165 -11.14 -5.03 28.67
N VAL A 166 -11.99 -4.34 29.43
CA VAL A 166 -12.86 -3.28 28.90
C VAL A 166 -12.06 -2.01 28.61
N GLU A 167 -11.10 -1.65 29.46
CA GLU A 167 -10.19 -0.53 29.18
C GLU A 167 -9.39 -0.75 27.89
N LEU A 168 -8.81 -1.94 27.71
CA LEU A 168 -8.11 -2.30 26.48
C LEU A 168 -9.08 -2.33 25.28
N ALA A 169 -10.29 -2.88 25.45
CA ALA A 169 -11.28 -2.97 24.40
C ALA A 169 -11.71 -1.59 23.87
N ARG A 170 -11.82 -0.57 24.73
CA ARG A 170 -12.18 0.81 24.32
C ARG A 170 -11.27 1.34 23.21
N PHE A 171 -9.98 1.06 23.29
CA PHE A 171 -9.00 1.48 22.29
C PHE A 171 -8.84 0.47 21.16
N ALA A 172 -8.80 -0.83 21.51
CA ALA A 172 -8.58 -1.89 20.53
C ALA A 172 -9.67 -1.95 19.47
N VAL A 173 -10.94 -1.69 19.82
CA VAL A 173 -12.06 -1.68 18.88
C VAL A 173 -11.77 -0.80 17.67
N LEU A 174 -11.26 0.42 17.86
CA LEU A 174 -11.03 1.34 16.74
C LEU A 174 -10.04 0.74 15.73
N GLY A 175 -8.93 0.20 16.24
CA GLY A 175 -7.92 -0.46 15.41
C GLY A 175 -8.44 -1.73 14.75
N LEU A 176 -9.17 -2.58 15.48
CA LEU A 176 -9.73 -3.83 14.97
C LEU A 176 -10.81 -3.58 13.92
N THR A 177 -11.68 -2.60 14.12
CA THR A 177 -12.71 -2.21 13.14
C THR A 177 -12.06 -1.66 11.88
N LEU A 178 -11.14 -0.71 12.01
CA LEU A 178 -10.41 -0.16 10.86
C LEU A 178 -9.67 -1.26 10.09
N SER A 179 -8.90 -2.09 10.80
CA SER A 179 -8.15 -3.20 10.21
C SER A 179 -9.06 -4.21 9.50
N SER A 180 -10.20 -4.57 10.10
CA SER A 180 -11.16 -5.50 9.48
C SER A 180 -11.76 -4.91 8.21
N VAL A 181 -12.18 -3.65 8.25
CA VAL A 181 -12.75 -2.95 7.08
C VAL A 181 -11.71 -2.87 5.96
N THR A 182 -10.46 -2.49 6.28
CA THR A 182 -9.38 -2.46 5.29
C THR A 182 -9.10 -3.84 4.71
N ALA A 183 -9.08 -4.90 5.52
CA ALA A 183 -8.86 -6.26 5.03
C ALA A 183 -9.98 -6.72 4.07
N LEU A 184 -11.24 -6.43 4.40
CA LEU A 184 -12.40 -6.73 3.55
C LEU A 184 -12.37 -5.92 2.25
N TRP A 185 -12.07 -4.62 2.35
CA TRP A 185 -11.92 -3.75 1.18
C TRP A 185 -10.83 -4.24 0.24
N MET A 186 -9.63 -4.50 0.76
CA MET A 186 -8.50 -4.98 -0.04
C MET A 186 -8.79 -6.34 -0.68
N THR A 187 -9.52 -7.22 0.02
CA THR A 187 -9.97 -8.50 -0.56
C THR A 187 -10.98 -8.28 -1.68
N ALA A 188 -11.96 -7.39 -1.49
CA ALA A 188 -12.96 -7.09 -2.51
C ALA A 188 -12.32 -6.52 -3.80
N VAL A 189 -11.34 -5.63 -3.66
CA VAL A 189 -10.53 -5.15 -4.81
C VAL A 189 -9.74 -6.31 -5.43
N THR A 190 -9.07 -7.13 -4.61
CA THR A 190 -8.25 -8.27 -5.09
C THR A 190 -9.03 -9.27 -5.94
N PHE A 191 -10.30 -9.51 -5.61
CA PHE A 191 -11.17 -10.45 -6.33
C PHE A 191 -12.08 -9.76 -7.36
N GLY A 192 -11.83 -8.48 -7.69
CA GLY A 192 -12.57 -7.74 -8.70
C GLY A 192 -14.03 -7.47 -8.35
N VAL A 193 -14.41 -7.57 -7.06
CA VAL A 193 -15.76 -7.18 -6.58
C VAL A 193 -15.91 -5.66 -6.56
N LEU A 194 -14.81 -4.96 -6.26
CA LEU A 194 -14.70 -3.50 -6.37
C LEU A 194 -13.71 -3.15 -7.48
N PRO A 195 -13.93 -2.05 -8.22
CA PRO A 195 -12.98 -1.59 -9.23
C PRO A 195 -11.64 -1.23 -8.61
N GLU A 196 -10.57 -1.47 -9.35
CA GLU A 196 -9.25 -0.92 -9.03
C GLU A 196 -9.31 0.61 -9.26
N GLY A 197 -8.74 1.38 -8.34
CA GLY A 197 -8.92 2.83 -8.24
C GLY A 197 -8.32 3.67 -9.38
N ASP A 198 -7.80 3.03 -10.41
CA ASP A 198 -7.14 3.68 -11.54
C ASP A 198 -7.87 3.30 -12.84
N THR A 199 -8.80 4.15 -13.27
CA THR A 199 -9.21 4.12 -14.68
C THR A 199 -8.04 4.66 -15.49
N ALA A 200 -7.38 3.80 -16.26
CA ALA A 200 -6.41 4.24 -17.26
C ALA A 200 -7.05 5.36 -18.11
N PRO A 201 -6.33 6.45 -18.40
CA PRO A 201 -6.88 7.52 -19.20
C PRO A 201 -7.23 6.95 -20.59
N ALA A 202 -8.29 7.47 -21.20
CA ALA A 202 -8.61 7.07 -22.56
C ALA A 202 -7.42 7.42 -23.46
N PHE A 203 -7.03 6.49 -24.34
CA PHE A 203 -5.93 6.74 -25.27
C PHE A 203 -6.22 8.00 -26.09
N PRO A 204 -5.26 8.93 -26.23
CA PRO A 204 -5.49 10.19 -26.90
C PRO A 204 -5.91 9.96 -28.36
N ARG A 205 -6.87 10.76 -28.83
CA ARG A 205 -7.38 10.66 -30.21
C ARG A 205 -6.39 11.20 -31.24
N GLU A 206 -5.50 12.08 -30.81
CA GLU A 206 -4.47 12.71 -31.63
C GLU A 206 -3.13 12.54 -30.92
N VAL A 207 -2.13 12.08 -31.68
CA VAL A 207 -0.74 11.91 -31.24
C VAL A 207 0.16 12.67 -32.21
N SER A 208 1.32 13.14 -31.74
CA SER A 208 2.24 13.96 -32.55
C SER A 208 2.79 13.22 -33.76
N MET A 209 2.77 11.88 -33.76
CA MET A 209 3.41 11.02 -34.77
C MET A 209 4.92 11.27 -34.89
N ASP A 210 5.53 11.83 -33.85
CA ASP A 210 6.96 12.09 -33.73
C ASP A 210 7.56 11.25 -32.59
N THR A 211 8.83 10.85 -32.76
CA THR A 211 9.57 10.11 -31.73
C THR A 211 10.61 11.00 -31.06
N GLY A 212 10.99 10.66 -29.84
CA GLY A 212 12.07 11.36 -29.13
C GLY A 212 11.70 12.72 -28.53
N ALA A 213 10.40 13.00 -28.34
CA ALA A 213 9.94 14.20 -27.64
C ALA A 213 10.56 14.29 -26.24
N ALA A 214 11.15 15.45 -25.93
CA ALA A 214 11.84 15.65 -24.66
C ALA A 214 10.84 15.92 -23.53
N PRO A 215 11.01 15.33 -22.33
CA PRO A 215 10.13 15.62 -21.19
C PRO A 215 10.05 17.09 -20.79
N SER A 216 11.08 17.90 -21.06
CA SER A 216 11.10 19.35 -20.79
C SER A 216 10.17 20.16 -21.68
N GLU A 217 9.80 19.66 -22.85
CA GLU A 217 8.89 20.34 -23.77
C GLU A 217 7.42 20.14 -23.38
N MET A 218 7.15 19.27 -22.40
CA MET A 218 5.81 18.91 -21.96
C MET A 218 5.38 19.78 -20.76
N PRO A 219 4.39 20.69 -20.91
CA PRO A 219 3.95 21.56 -19.83
C PRO A 219 3.44 20.79 -18.61
N LEU A 220 2.81 19.63 -18.82
CA LEU A 220 2.31 18.80 -17.74
C LEU A 220 3.45 18.23 -16.89
N LEU A 221 4.53 17.75 -17.50
CA LEU A 221 5.68 17.19 -16.78
C LEU A 221 6.51 18.27 -16.08
N THR A 222 6.62 19.47 -16.66
CA THR A 222 7.36 20.60 -16.08
C THR A 222 6.62 21.23 -14.91
N GLN A 223 5.29 21.28 -14.93
CA GLN A 223 4.47 21.85 -13.85
C GLN A 223 4.17 20.85 -12.73
N THR A 224 4.29 19.54 -13.00
CA THR A 224 4.03 18.51 -12.00
C THR A 224 5.25 18.33 -11.09
N PRO A 225 5.11 18.52 -9.77
CA PRO A 225 6.19 18.22 -8.84
C PRO A 225 6.35 16.71 -8.67
N VAL A 226 7.58 16.22 -8.54
CA VAL A 226 7.89 14.80 -8.29
C VAL A 226 7.19 14.27 -7.03
N ALA A 227 6.87 15.14 -6.07
CA ALA A 227 6.09 14.76 -4.89
C ALA A 227 4.69 14.21 -5.21
N GLU A 228 4.08 14.63 -6.34
CA GLU A 228 2.76 14.18 -6.81
C GLU A 228 2.84 12.97 -7.75
N LEU A 229 4.03 12.68 -8.30
CA LEU A 229 4.27 11.54 -9.20
C LEU A 229 3.91 10.21 -8.53
N ARG A 230 3.23 9.35 -9.29
CA ARG A 230 3.04 7.92 -9.01
C ARG A 230 3.83 7.08 -10.00
N THR A 231 3.54 7.25 -11.28
CA THR A 231 4.25 6.61 -12.38
C THR A 231 4.37 7.59 -13.54
N LEU A 232 5.46 7.47 -14.29
CA LEU A 232 5.62 8.04 -15.62
C LEU A 232 6.05 6.90 -16.52
N HIS A 233 5.22 6.56 -17.50
CA HIS A 233 5.56 5.63 -18.56
C HIS A 233 6.10 6.40 -19.76
N TYR A 234 7.18 5.89 -20.34
CA TYR A 234 7.75 6.39 -21.58
C TYR A 234 7.10 5.67 -22.76
N PRO A 235 6.99 6.34 -23.93
CA PRO A 235 6.57 5.67 -25.15
C PRO A 235 7.61 4.62 -25.56
N TYR A 236 7.16 3.53 -26.18
CA TYR A 236 8.05 2.53 -26.75
C TYR A 236 9.02 3.16 -27.76
N ALA A 237 10.30 2.78 -27.64
CA ALA A 237 11.34 3.32 -28.50
C ALA A 237 11.06 2.99 -29.98
N GLY A 238 10.90 4.04 -30.80
CA GLY A 238 10.61 3.91 -32.23
C GLY A 238 9.13 3.78 -32.58
N ASP A 239 8.22 3.76 -31.59
CA ASP A 239 6.78 3.84 -31.81
C ASP A 239 6.32 5.30 -31.75
N ALA A 240 6.07 5.88 -32.92
CA ALA A 240 5.58 7.26 -33.05
C ALA A 240 4.11 7.43 -32.61
N SER A 241 3.38 6.32 -32.45
CA SER A 241 1.98 6.33 -32.03
C SER A 241 1.81 6.24 -30.52
N ASP A 242 2.86 5.83 -29.80
CA ASP A 242 2.83 5.69 -28.35
C ASP A 242 3.07 7.02 -27.63
N VAL A 243 2.62 7.12 -26.38
CA VAL A 243 2.58 8.37 -25.64
C VAL A 243 3.17 8.23 -24.24
N TYR A 244 3.71 9.33 -23.73
CA TYR A 244 3.96 9.43 -22.31
C TYR A 244 2.65 9.33 -21.54
N THR A 245 2.63 8.52 -20.49
CA THR A 245 1.49 8.42 -19.58
C THR A 245 1.94 8.81 -18.19
N LEU A 246 1.38 9.89 -17.65
CA LEU A 246 1.64 10.37 -16.31
C LEU A 246 0.51 9.94 -15.38
N GLN A 247 0.88 9.32 -14.26
CA GLN A 247 -0.04 9.07 -13.15
C GLN A 247 0.39 9.88 -11.93
N ILE A 248 -0.56 10.62 -11.36
CA ILE A 248 -0.42 11.35 -10.10
C ILE A 248 -1.51 10.92 -9.12
N ALA A 249 -1.39 11.33 -7.85
CA ALA A 249 -2.38 10.97 -6.83
C ALA A 249 -3.82 11.45 -7.13
N LYS A 250 -3.99 12.45 -8.00
CA LYS A 250 -5.29 13.04 -8.36
C LYS A 250 -5.88 12.48 -9.66
N GLY A 251 -5.16 11.63 -10.38
CA GLY A 251 -5.59 11.08 -11.66
C GLY A 251 -4.41 10.77 -12.59
N SER A 252 -4.74 10.35 -13.80
CA SER A 252 -3.80 10.02 -14.87
C SER A 252 -4.09 10.85 -16.11
N GLY A 253 -3.09 11.06 -16.96
CA GLY A 253 -3.21 11.79 -18.22
C GLY A 253 -1.92 11.88 -19.00
#